data_AF-A0A177QP17-F1
#
_entry.id   AF-A0A177QP17-F1
#
_cell.length_a   1.000
_cell.length_b   1.000
_cell.length_c   1.000
_cell.angle_alpha   90.00
_cell.angle_beta   90.00
_cell.angle_gamma   90.00
#
_symmetry.space_group_name_H-M   'P 1'
#
loop_
_entity.id
_entity.type
_entity.pdbx_description
1 polymer ?
#
loop_
_entity_poly.entity_id
_entity_poly.type
_entity_poly.pdbx_seq_one_letter_code
_entity_poly.pdbx_strand_id
1 'polypeptide(L)'
;MVFLFASSVCALTTDLKQKYPYTVLTDDYGILNGRDLDSKLDGVFPPTEFPSGKHFFLYWQCFPREQVRISLNDIGYSSFNLDENDAELTITVYTSSGAHLYGNRRNSAVSSSIKTLNEYQRIMRGQHYICLEGTYFFYKDSVTDGKKMRTYYWTFEKMKTMKGCVSYFLGKCHDKKIKVPA
;
A
#
# COMPACT_ATOMS: atom_id res chain seq x y z
N MET A 1 14.86 -39.11 22.50
CA MET A 1 13.53 -38.75 21.97
C MET A 1 13.73 -37.48 21.14
N VAL A 2 13.79 -37.62 19.81
CA VAL A 2 14.09 -36.51 18.88
C VAL A 2 12.78 -36.00 18.31
N PHE A 3 12.39 -34.77 18.66
CA PHE A 3 11.24 -34.10 18.07
C PHE A 3 11.66 -33.48 16.73
N LEU A 4 11.31 -34.15 15.64
CA LEU A 4 11.34 -33.56 14.29
C LEU A 4 10.15 -32.61 14.19
N PHE A 5 10.40 -31.31 14.38
CA PHE A 5 9.45 -30.28 13.97
C PHE A 5 9.41 -30.25 12.45
N ALA A 6 8.42 -30.92 11.88
CA ALA A 6 8.03 -30.72 10.49
C ALA A 6 7.47 -29.29 10.37
N SER A 7 8.35 -28.31 10.15
CA SER A 7 7.93 -27.00 9.69
C SER A 7 7.40 -27.17 8.28
N SER A 8 6.08 -27.29 8.15
CA SER A 8 5.39 -27.01 6.89
C SER A 8 5.81 -25.61 6.46
N VAL A 9 6.74 -25.56 5.52
CA VAL A 9 7.00 -24.37 4.72
C VAL A 9 5.71 -24.18 3.93
N CYS A 10 4.79 -23.36 4.45
CA CYS A 10 3.66 -22.87 3.67
C CYS A 10 4.26 -22.30 2.39
N ALA A 11 3.96 -22.93 1.26
CA ALA A 11 4.29 -22.41 -0.05
C ALA A 11 3.73 -20.99 -0.10
N LEU A 12 4.63 -20.01 0.03
CA LEU A 12 4.29 -18.60 -0.06
C LEU A 12 3.67 -18.42 -1.44
N THR A 13 2.44 -17.93 -1.49
CA THR A 13 1.60 -17.86 -2.68
C THR A 13 2.24 -16.95 -3.74
N THR A 14 3.11 -17.49 -4.59
CA THR A 14 3.70 -16.79 -5.76
C THR A 14 2.70 -16.66 -6.92
N ASP A 15 1.55 -17.32 -6.82
CA ASP A 15 0.60 -17.53 -7.92
C ASP A 15 0.05 -16.21 -8.48
N LEU A 16 -0.26 -15.22 -7.63
CA LEU A 16 -0.87 -13.97 -8.10
C LEU A 16 0.11 -13.08 -8.85
N LYS A 17 1.36 -12.98 -8.38
CA LYS A 17 2.40 -12.24 -9.10
C LYS A 17 2.70 -12.86 -10.46
N GLN A 18 2.73 -14.20 -10.54
CA GLN A 18 2.93 -14.90 -11.81
C GLN A 18 1.73 -14.70 -12.75
N LYS A 19 0.50 -14.73 -12.22
CA LYS A 19 -0.72 -14.55 -13.02
C LYS A 19 -0.96 -13.10 -13.45
N TYR A 20 -0.52 -12.13 -12.64
CA TYR A 20 -0.74 -10.69 -12.85
C TYR A 20 0.56 -9.87 -12.70
N PRO A 21 1.61 -10.15 -13.50
CA PRO A 21 2.97 -9.60 -13.30
C PRO A 21 3.05 -8.08 -13.49
N TYR A 22 2.08 -7.51 -14.20
CA TYR A 22 1.97 -6.08 -14.47
C TYR A 22 1.11 -5.32 -13.46
N THR A 23 0.50 -6.01 -12.51
CA THR A 23 -0.35 -5.41 -11.48
C THR A 23 0.23 -5.64 -10.08
N VAL A 24 0.88 -6.77 -9.84
CA VAL A 24 1.44 -7.14 -8.54
C VAL A 24 2.97 -7.19 -8.66
N LEU A 25 3.66 -6.25 -8.01
CA LEU A 25 5.11 -6.06 -8.22
C LEU A 25 5.98 -6.86 -7.22
N THR A 26 5.41 -7.23 -6.08
CA THR A 26 6.07 -8.01 -5.01
C THR A 26 5.26 -9.27 -4.73
N ASP A 27 5.78 -10.15 -3.88
CA ASP A 27 4.98 -11.26 -3.36
C ASP A 27 3.81 -10.70 -2.55
N ASP A 28 2.65 -11.37 -2.56
CA ASP A 28 1.42 -10.87 -1.92
C ASP A 28 1.20 -11.41 -0.50
N TYR A 29 1.97 -12.43 -0.10
CA TYR A 29 1.92 -13.05 1.22
C TYR A 29 0.53 -13.57 1.64
N GLY A 30 -0.33 -13.90 0.67
CA GLY A 30 -1.70 -14.37 0.88
C GLY A 30 -2.70 -13.26 1.24
N ILE A 31 -2.30 -11.99 1.18
CA ILE A 31 -3.16 -10.84 1.52
C ILE A 31 -4.10 -10.50 0.37
N LEU A 32 -3.62 -10.65 -0.87
CA LEU A 32 -4.38 -10.34 -2.07
C LEU A 32 -5.14 -11.58 -2.55
N ASN A 33 -6.24 -11.36 -3.26
CA ASN A 33 -6.95 -12.41 -3.97
C ASN A 33 -7.37 -11.92 -5.37
N GLY A 34 -7.92 -12.83 -6.19
CA GLY A 34 -8.34 -12.51 -7.56
C GLY A 34 -9.24 -11.25 -7.65
N ARG A 35 -10.17 -11.05 -6.70
CA ARG A 35 -11.07 -9.89 -6.73
C ARG A 35 -10.38 -8.55 -6.52
N ASP A 36 -9.23 -8.54 -5.84
CA ASP A 36 -8.41 -7.33 -5.68
C ASP A 36 -7.74 -6.92 -7.00
N LEU A 37 -7.71 -7.84 -7.97
CA LEU A 37 -7.06 -7.69 -9.28
C LEU A 37 -8.10 -7.60 -10.41
N ASP A 38 -9.27 -8.22 -10.24
CA ASP A 38 -10.34 -8.31 -11.25
C ASP A 38 -10.96 -6.94 -11.59
N SER A 39 -11.05 -6.00 -10.64
CA SER A 39 -11.61 -4.67 -10.90
C SER A 39 -10.82 -3.83 -11.92
N LYS A 40 -9.64 -4.30 -12.32
CA LYS A 40 -8.79 -3.67 -13.35
C LYS A 40 -8.94 -4.32 -14.73
N LEU A 41 -9.65 -5.45 -14.82
CA LEU A 41 -9.82 -6.20 -16.06
C LEU A 41 -11.02 -5.76 -16.89
N ASP A 42 -11.87 -4.86 -16.37
CA ASP A 42 -13.05 -4.30 -17.06
C ASP A 42 -12.69 -3.32 -18.21
N GLY A 43 -11.48 -3.44 -18.79
CA GLY A 43 -11.20 -3.03 -20.16
C GLY A 43 -10.87 -1.56 -20.40
N VAL A 44 -10.93 -0.67 -19.40
CA VAL A 44 -10.63 0.76 -19.63
C VAL A 44 -9.13 0.99 -19.83
N PHE A 45 -8.27 0.26 -19.11
CA PHE A 45 -6.82 0.29 -19.32
C PHE A 45 -6.21 -1.10 -19.05
N PRO A 46 -5.58 -1.75 -20.04
CA PRO A 46 -4.94 -3.05 -19.81
C PRO A 46 -3.77 -2.92 -18.82
N PRO A 47 -3.50 -3.93 -17.98
CA PRO A 47 -2.29 -3.95 -17.15
C PRO A 47 -1.04 -3.67 -17.99
N THR A 48 -0.09 -2.91 -17.45
CA THR A 48 1.11 -2.50 -18.18
C THR A 48 2.36 -2.71 -17.33
N GLU A 49 3.50 -2.86 -18.00
CA GLU A 49 4.77 -3.04 -17.32
C GLU A 49 5.16 -1.83 -16.47
N PHE A 50 5.72 -2.09 -15.28
CA PHE A 50 6.23 -1.07 -14.38
C PHE A 50 7.73 -0.79 -14.68
N PRO A 51 8.16 0.48 -14.69
CA PRO A 51 7.38 1.69 -14.50
C PRO A 51 6.65 2.11 -15.78
N SER A 52 5.34 2.29 -15.69
CA SER A 52 4.61 2.92 -16.78
C SER A 52 4.92 4.41 -16.81
N GLY A 53 5.33 4.94 -17.96
CA GLY A 53 5.42 6.40 -18.17
C GLY A 53 4.08 7.14 -18.11
N LYS A 54 2.99 6.47 -17.70
CA LYS A 54 1.64 7.03 -17.59
C LYS A 54 1.13 6.94 -16.15
N HIS A 55 0.46 8.00 -15.69
CA HIS A 55 0.03 8.20 -14.30
C HIS A 55 -1.40 7.71 -14.01
N PHE A 56 -1.81 6.58 -14.55
CA PHE A 56 -3.18 6.05 -14.35
C PHE A 56 -3.24 4.55 -14.09
N PHE A 57 -2.11 3.87 -14.09
CA PHE A 57 -2.05 2.45 -13.75
C PHE A 57 -1.90 2.27 -12.24
N LEU A 58 -2.57 1.25 -11.73
CA LEU A 58 -2.59 0.91 -10.32
C LEU A 58 -1.76 -0.34 -10.09
N TYR A 59 -0.81 -0.26 -9.17
CA TYR A 59 0.07 -1.36 -8.83
C TYR A 59 -0.08 -1.73 -7.36
N TRP A 60 -0.12 -3.02 -7.09
CA TRP A 60 -0.05 -3.59 -5.76
C TRP A 60 1.41 -3.93 -5.40
N GLN A 61 1.81 -3.53 -4.21
CA GLN A 61 3.08 -3.91 -3.58
C GLN A 61 2.81 -4.24 -2.12
N CYS A 62 3.41 -5.32 -1.63
CA CYS A 62 3.28 -5.78 -0.27
C CYS A 62 4.64 -5.79 0.42
N PHE A 63 4.63 -5.32 1.66
CA PHE A 63 5.82 -5.00 2.41
C PHE A 63 5.72 -5.55 3.83
N PRO A 64 6.84 -5.93 4.45
CA PRO A 64 6.89 -6.18 5.88
C PRO A 64 6.42 -4.95 6.66
N ARG A 65 5.55 -5.15 7.64
CA ARG A 65 4.90 -4.07 8.40
C ARG A 65 5.93 -3.17 9.07
N GLU A 66 7.01 -3.73 9.58
CA GLU A 66 8.08 -3.01 10.27
C GLU A 66 8.81 -2.00 9.36
N GLN A 67 8.71 -2.14 8.04
CA GLN A 67 9.26 -1.18 7.07
C GLN A 67 8.33 0.02 6.82
N VAL A 68 7.07 -0.05 7.25
CA VAL A 68 6.06 0.95 6.92
C VAL A 68 5.85 1.94 8.06
N ARG A 69 5.87 3.23 7.74
CA ARG A 69 5.54 4.33 8.65
C ARG A 69 4.44 5.19 8.02
N ILE A 70 3.58 5.76 8.86
CA ILE A 70 2.55 6.70 8.42
C ILE A 70 2.78 7.98 9.20
N SER A 71 2.95 9.08 8.49
CA SER A 71 3.08 10.41 9.05
C SER A 71 1.87 11.25 8.70
N LEU A 72 1.51 12.13 9.62
CA LEU A 72 0.50 13.16 9.43
C LEU A 72 1.16 14.51 9.72
N ASN A 73 1.11 15.42 8.75
CA ASN A 73 1.70 16.74 8.86
C ASN A 73 0.63 17.81 8.62
N ASP A 74 0.36 18.65 9.63
CA ASP A 74 -0.46 19.85 9.45
C ASP A 74 0.29 20.82 8.53
N ILE A 75 -0.34 21.26 7.44
CA ILE A 75 0.32 22.12 6.44
C ILE A 75 0.21 23.62 6.76
N GLY A 76 -0.46 23.98 7.86
CA GLY A 76 -0.55 25.34 8.38
C GLY A 76 -1.53 26.26 7.66
N TYR A 77 -2.32 25.73 6.72
CA TYR A 77 -3.38 26.47 6.03
C TYR A 77 -4.53 25.55 5.60
N SER A 78 -5.68 26.16 5.30
CA SER A 78 -6.86 25.48 4.76
C SER A 78 -6.99 25.75 3.26
N SER A 79 -7.09 24.70 2.44
CA SER A 79 -7.30 24.85 0.99
C SER A 79 -8.69 25.39 0.63
N PHE A 80 -9.64 25.34 1.57
CA PHE A 80 -11.03 25.76 1.38
C PHE A 80 -11.45 26.92 2.30
N ASN A 81 -10.49 27.62 2.93
CA ASN A 81 -10.76 28.69 3.91
C ASN A 81 -11.74 28.26 5.03
N LEU A 82 -11.62 27.02 5.48
CA LEU A 82 -12.38 26.49 6.61
C LEU A 82 -11.65 26.85 7.92
N ASP A 83 -12.35 26.75 9.05
CA ASP A 83 -11.80 26.98 10.40
C ASP A 83 -10.77 25.93 10.85
N GLU A 84 -10.30 25.08 9.95
CA GLU A 84 -9.36 24.00 10.21
C GLU A 84 -8.31 23.90 9.10
N ASN A 85 -7.04 23.74 9.50
CA ASN A 85 -5.94 23.48 8.59
C ASN A 85 -6.11 22.12 7.89
N ASP A 86 -5.58 22.01 6.69
CA ASP A 86 -5.41 20.72 6.06
C ASP A 86 -4.17 20.00 6.60
N ALA A 87 -4.18 18.68 6.45
CA ALA A 87 -3.03 17.84 6.75
C ALA A 87 -2.67 16.95 5.55
N GLU A 88 -1.37 16.76 5.40
CA GLU A 88 -0.77 15.81 4.50
C GLU A 88 -0.56 14.47 5.24
N LEU A 89 -1.18 13.41 4.74
CA LEU A 89 -0.98 12.05 5.22
C LEU A 89 -0.12 11.29 4.21
N THR A 90 1.01 10.76 4.68
CA THR A 90 1.99 10.06 3.85
C THR A 90 2.31 8.69 4.45
N ILE A 91 2.28 7.66 3.62
CA ILE A 91 2.76 6.32 3.98
C ILE A 91 4.15 6.15 3.37
N THR A 92 5.16 5.96 4.22
CA THR A 92 6.55 5.74 3.81
C THR A 92 6.92 4.28 4.05
N VAL A 93 7.43 3.62 3.03
CA VAL A 93 8.04 2.29 3.13
C VAL A 93 9.55 2.42 2.95
N TYR A 94 10.32 2.00 3.95
CA TYR A 94 11.78 2.00 3.89
C TYR A 94 12.29 0.63 3.43
N THR A 95 13.07 0.62 2.36
CA THR A 95 13.69 -0.59 1.82
C THR A 95 15.21 -0.48 1.92
N SER A 96 15.92 -1.59 1.67
CA SER A 96 17.38 -1.58 1.62
C SER A 96 17.95 -0.74 0.47
N SER A 97 17.14 -0.42 -0.54
CA SER A 97 17.51 0.34 -1.74
C SER A 97 16.93 1.77 -1.78
N GLY A 98 16.20 2.19 -0.74
CA GLY A 98 15.64 3.54 -0.64
C GLY A 98 14.27 3.55 0.02
N ALA A 99 13.30 4.21 -0.62
CA ALA A 99 11.98 4.38 -0.04
C ALA A 99 10.85 4.46 -1.08
N HIS A 100 9.62 4.14 -0.63
CA HIS A 100 8.39 4.39 -1.38
C HIS A 100 7.50 5.32 -0.56
N LEU A 101 7.11 6.47 -1.14
CA LEU A 101 6.26 7.46 -0.51
C LEU A 101 4.91 7.44 -1.21
N TYR A 102 3.86 7.10 -0.47
CA TYR A 102 2.48 7.13 -0.94
C TYR A 102 1.77 8.31 -0.28
N GLY A 103 1.51 9.34 -1.08
CA GLY A 103 0.74 10.51 -0.66
C GLY A 103 -0.72 10.40 -1.08
N ASN A 104 -1.61 11.04 -0.32
CA ASN A 104 -3.00 11.19 -0.74
C ASN A 104 -3.12 12.08 -1.99
N ARG A 105 -4.20 11.88 -2.77
CA ARG A 105 -4.51 12.73 -3.94
C ARG A 105 -4.74 14.19 -3.57
N ARG A 106 -5.28 14.43 -2.37
CA ARG A 106 -5.58 15.74 -1.81
C ARG A 106 -5.31 15.71 -0.32
N ASN A 107 -4.89 16.86 0.19
CA ASN A 107 -4.89 17.08 1.62
C ASN A 107 -6.34 17.16 2.12
N SER A 108 -6.52 16.93 3.41
CA SER A 108 -7.84 16.98 4.05
C SER A 108 -7.69 17.56 5.43
N ALA A 109 -8.76 18.17 5.93
CA ALA A 109 -8.82 18.75 7.26
C ALA A 109 -8.18 17.82 8.32
N VAL A 110 -7.37 18.40 9.22
CA VAL A 110 -6.56 17.68 10.21
C VAL A 110 -7.39 16.60 10.93
N SER A 111 -8.58 16.93 11.39
CA SER A 111 -9.52 16.04 12.09
C SER A 111 -9.91 14.81 11.28
N SER A 112 -10.17 14.99 9.98
CA SER A 112 -10.48 13.89 9.05
C SER A 112 -9.26 13.02 8.79
N SER A 113 -8.09 13.64 8.65
CA SER A 113 -6.83 12.92 8.44
C SER A 113 -6.39 12.14 9.68
N ILE A 114 -6.67 12.62 10.91
CA ILE A 114 -6.49 11.86 12.17
C ILE A 114 -7.38 10.60 12.18
N LYS A 115 -8.66 10.71 11.80
CA LYS A 115 -9.56 9.55 11.72
C LYS A 115 -9.03 8.51 10.74
N THR A 116 -8.57 8.96 9.57
CA THR A 116 -7.95 8.09 8.56
C THR A 116 -6.68 7.42 9.08
N LEU A 117 -5.79 8.17 9.73
CA LEU A 117 -4.57 7.63 10.35
C LEU A 117 -4.89 6.54 11.37
N ASN A 118 -5.85 6.79 12.27
CA ASN A 118 -6.27 5.82 13.28
C ASN A 118 -6.78 4.53 12.67
N GLU A 119 -7.56 4.63 11.58
CA GLU A 119 -8.09 3.48 10.87
C GLU A 119 -6.99 2.67 10.17
N TYR A 120 -6.01 3.34 9.55
CA TYR A 120 -4.86 2.68 8.95
C TYR A 120 -4.05 1.94 10.02
N GLN A 121 -3.76 2.62 11.14
CA GLN A 121 -3.07 2.01 12.27
C GLN A 121 -3.84 0.82 12.85
N ARG A 122 -5.17 0.88 12.89
CA ARG A 122 -6.03 -0.20 13.38
C ARG A 122 -5.85 -1.47 12.54
N ILE A 123 -5.93 -1.39 11.22
CA ILE A 123 -5.81 -2.57 10.35
C ILE A 123 -4.37 -3.11 10.30
N MET A 124 -3.37 -2.25 10.44
CA MET A 124 -1.96 -2.64 10.45
C MET A 124 -1.49 -3.28 11.77
N ARG A 125 -2.22 -3.07 12.88
CA ARG A 125 -1.78 -3.50 14.21
C ARG A 125 -1.63 -5.01 14.28
N GLY A 126 -0.45 -5.51 14.65
CA GLY A 126 -0.18 -6.95 14.75
C GLY A 126 -0.27 -7.69 13.41
N GLN A 127 0.02 -7.01 12.30
CA GLN A 127 0.21 -7.64 10.99
C GLN A 127 1.70 -7.77 10.69
N HIS A 128 2.11 -8.86 10.04
CA HIS A 128 3.48 -9.04 9.57
C HIS A 128 3.71 -8.37 8.22
N TYR A 129 2.70 -8.36 7.36
CA TYR A 129 2.76 -7.77 6.04
C TYR A 129 1.54 -6.90 5.79
N ILE A 130 1.70 -5.90 4.93
CA ILE A 130 0.61 -5.08 4.41
C ILE A 130 0.79 -4.96 2.90
N CYS A 131 -0.30 -4.80 2.17
CA CYS A 131 -0.29 -4.48 0.75
C CYS A 131 -0.80 -3.06 0.53
N LEU A 132 -0.11 -2.32 -0.33
CA LEU A 132 -0.46 -0.97 -0.76
C LEU A 132 -0.75 -1.00 -2.25
N GLU A 133 -1.85 -0.35 -2.62
CA GLU A 133 -2.18 -0.03 -4.01
C GLU A 133 -1.92 1.45 -4.24
N GLY A 134 -1.26 1.77 -5.34
CA GLY A 134 -1.09 3.14 -5.75
C GLY A 134 -0.74 3.32 -7.21
N THR A 135 -0.83 4.56 -7.65
CA THR A 135 -0.38 4.98 -8.97
C THR A 135 1.03 5.56 -8.88
N TYR A 136 1.92 5.02 -9.70
CA TYR A 136 3.30 5.51 -9.80
C TYR A 136 3.36 6.90 -10.47
N PHE A 137 4.15 7.79 -9.90
CA PHE A 137 4.34 9.14 -10.43
C PHE A 137 5.75 9.34 -10.98
N PHE A 138 6.77 9.39 -10.12
CA PHE A 138 8.17 9.49 -10.52
C PHE A 138 9.09 8.86 -9.46
N TYR A 139 10.39 8.82 -9.73
CA TYR A 139 11.40 8.54 -8.72
C TYR A 139 12.45 9.66 -8.65
N LYS A 140 13.14 9.75 -7.51
CA LYS A 140 14.35 10.56 -7.33
C LYS A 140 15.48 9.67 -6.85
N ASP A 141 16.63 9.79 -7.48
CA ASP A 141 17.87 9.17 -7.02
C ASP A 141 18.59 10.13 -6.07
N SER A 142 19.17 9.60 -5.00
CA SER A 142 20.04 10.32 -4.09
C SER A 142 21.24 9.46 -3.71
N VAL A 143 22.27 10.09 -3.12
CA VAL A 143 23.39 9.39 -2.52
C VAL A 143 23.36 9.69 -1.02
N THR A 144 23.32 8.64 -0.21
CA THR A 144 23.35 8.74 1.26
C THR A 144 24.41 7.78 1.76
N ASP A 145 25.40 8.30 2.49
CA ASP A 145 26.55 7.52 2.99
C ASP A 145 27.28 6.72 1.89
N GLY A 146 27.45 7.34 0.71
CA GLY A 146 28.09 6.72 -0.45
C GLY A 146 27.26 5.63 -1.15
N LYS A 147 26.04 5.34 -0.69
CA LYS A 147 25.13 4.39 -1.32
C LYS A 147 24.10 5.12 -2.18
N LYS A 148 23.87 4.62 -3.39
CA LYS A 148 22.78 5.09 -4.25
C LYS A 148 21.45 4.62 -3.67
N MET A 149 20.58 5.57 -3.35
CA MET A 149 19.22 5.35 -2.87
C MET A 149 18.22 5.83 -3.92
N ARG A 150 17.07 5.15 -4.01
CA ARG A 150 15.96 5.57 -4.87
C ARG A 150 14.69 5.77 -4.07
N THR A 151 14.08 6.93 -4.24
CA THR A 151 12.79 7.26 -3.64
C THR A 151 11.72 7.26 -4.72
N TYR A 152 10.75 6.34 -4.61
CA TYR A 152 9.60 6.25 -5.51
C TYR A 152 8.42 7.02 -4.94
N TYR A 153 7.76 7.83 -5.76
CA TYR A 153 6.60 8.63 -5.38
C TYR A 153 5.34 8.04 -6.00
N TRP A 154 4.33 7.84 -5.15
CA TRP A 154 3.09 7.19 -5.46
C TRP A 154 1.91 8.02 -4.98
N THR A 155 0.82 7.96 -5.73
CA THR A 155 -0.50 8.36 -5.25
C THR A 155 -1.15 7.15 -4.57
N PHE A 156 -1.51 7.27 -3.30
CA PHE A 156 -2.16 6.23 -2.51
C PHE A 156 -3.60 5.99 -2.95
N GLU A 157 -4.01 4.71 -2.98
CA GLU A 157 -5.36 4.30 -3.35
C GLU A 157 -6.00 3.37 -2.32
N LYS A 158 -5.30 2.29 -1.96
CA LYS A 158 -5.78 1.28 -1.01
C LYS A 158 -4.66 0.72 -0.16
N MET A 159 -5.03 0.27 1.03
CA MET A 159 -4.21 -0.58 1.88
C MET A 159 -5.02 -1.81 2.25
N LYS A 160 -4.39 -2.98 2.16
CA LYS A 160 -4.98 -4.25 2.54
C LYS A 160 -4.06 -5.03 3.47
N THR A 161 -4.67 -5.74 4.41
CA THR A 161 -4.03 -6.61 5.39
C THR A 161 -4.90 -7.86 5.55
N MET A 162 -4.43 -8.88 6.25
CA MET A 162 -5.27 -10.04 6.61
C MET A 162 -6.47 -9.63 7.50
N LYS A 163 -6.37 -8.51 8.21
CA LYS A 163 -7.46 -7.96 9.05
C LYS A 163 -8.52 -7.17 8.29
N GLY A 164 -8.22 -6.74 7.07
CA GLY A 164 -9.16 -5.97 6.25
C GLY A 164 -8.49 -4.96 5.33
N CYS A 165 -9.33 -4.13 4.72
CA CYS A 165 -8.97 -3.18 3.67
C CYS A 165 -9.50 -1.78 4.01
N VAL A 166 -8.72 -0.77 3.64
CA VAL A 166 -9.08 0.65 3.66
C VAL A 166 -8.73 1.27 2.30
N SER A 167 -9.48 2.28 1.87
CA SER A 167 -9.24 2.97 0.61
C SER A 167 -9.47 4.46 0.75
N TYR A 168 -8.73 5.24 -0.05
CA TYR A 168 -8.97 6.66 -0.25
C TYR A 168 -10.40 6.94 -0.75
N PHE A 169 -10.93 6.07 -1.63
CA PHE A 169 -12.32 6.19 -2.12
C PHE A 169 -13.25 5.24 -1.36
N LEU A 170 -14.35 5.79 -0.85
CA LEU A 170 -15.38 5.02 -0.15
C LEU A 170 -15.90 3.86 -1.02
N GLY A 171 -16.12 2.69 -0.39
CA GLY A 171 -16.72 1.52 -1.04
C GLY A 171 -15.80 0.70 -1.95
N LYS A 172 -14.50 1.05 -2.07
CA LYS A 172 -13.54 0.33 -2.94
C LYS A 172 -12.87 -0.88 -2.30
N CYS A 173 -13.17 -1.18 -1.04
CA CYS A 173 -12.74 -2.40 -0.36
C CYS A 173 -13.85 -3.45 -0.45
N HIS A 174 -13.56 -4.57 -1.11
CA HIS A 174 -14.55 -5.61 -1.44
C HIS A 174 -14.74 -6.68 -0.36
N ASP A 175 -14.17 -6.49 0.83
CA ASP A 175 -14.16 -7.52 1.86
C ASP A 175 -15.44 -7.49 2.71
N LYS A 176 -16.37 -8.41 2.42
CA LYS A 176 -17.22 -9.00 3.47
C LYS A 176 -16.30 -9.85 4.35
N LYS A 177 -16.23 -9.54 5.65
CA LYS A 177 -15.59 -10.28 6.76
C LYS A 177 -14.89 -11.57 6.29
N ILE A 178 -13.57 -11.54 6.16
CA ILE A 178 -12.75 -12.75 6.03
C ILE A 178 -13.07 -13.60 7.27
N LYS A 179 -13.83 -14.70 7.09
CA LYS A 179 -13.98 -15.72 8.12
C LYS A 179 -12.61 -16.38 8.22
N VAL A 180 -11.88 -16.07 9.30
CA VAL A 180 -10.72 -16.87 9.69
C VAL A 180 -11.25 -18.28 9.98
N PRO A 181 -10.67 -19.34 9.40
CA PRO A 181 -11.05 -20.70 9.78
C PRO A 181 -10.84 -20.88 11.28
N ALA A 182 -11.84 -21.52 11.91
CA ALA A 182 -11.94 -21.70 13.36
C ALA A 182 -10.75 -22.45 13.97
#